data_AF-A0A563ELX9-F1
#
_entry.id   AF-A0A563ELX9-F1
#
_cell.length_a   1.000
_cell.length_b   1.000
_cell.length_c   1.000
_cell.angle_alpha   90.00
_cell.angle_beta   90.00
_cell.angle_gamma   90.00
#
_symmetry.space_group_name_H-M   'P 1'
#
loop_
_entity.id
_entity.type
_entity.pdbx_description
1 polymer ?
#
loop_
_entity_poly.entity_id
_entity_poly.type
_entity_poly.pdbx_seq_one_letter_code
_entity_poly.pdbx_strand_id
1 'polypeptide(L)'
;MQRLAQQACLWTQAGLLAIASRDHQRAEYCADALAARLAGTAGTVALMDDLVASFHLSGAVEAAERRTRAAGRAHPGVVEWRAAAVECRTRLDLAELRKQSVVAEASMWTHHPPSGLRARIVESWPHQEPSLVLSAEDSERIDAELHRWYAKAGRDLAWS
;
A
#
# COMPACT_ATOMS: atom_id res chain seq x y z
N MET A 1 -22.75 -36.91 17.34
CA MET A 1 -22.07 -37.13 16.04
C MET A 1 -22.08 -35.89 15.14
N GLN A 2 -23.22 -35.23 14.90
CA GLN A 2 -23.30 -34.00 14.07
C GLN A 2 -22.33 -32.88 14.48
N ARG A 3 -22.20 -32.56 15.78
CA ARG A 3 -21.26 -31.51 16.25
C ARG A 3 -19.80 -31.84 15.94
N LEU A 4 -19.40 -33.09 16.08
CA LEU A 4 -18.03 -33.54 15.78
C LEU A 4 -17.73 -33.46 14.29
N ALA A 5 -18.69 -33.86 13.44
CA ALA A 5 -18.56 -33.73 11.98
C ALA A 5 -18.48 -32.26 11.54
N GLN A 6 -19.32 -31.39 12.11
CA GLN A 6 -19.27 -29.95 11.86
C GLN A 6 -17.94 -29.33 12.30
N GLN A 7 -17.44 -29.69 13.49
CA GLN A 7 -16.13 -29.25 13.96
C GLN A 7 -15.01 -29.73 13.05
N ALA A 8 -15.05 -30.99 12.60
CA ALA A 8 -14.05 -31.53 11.68
C ALA A 8 -14.03 -30.78 10.34
N CYS A 9 -15.20 -30.45 9.78
CA CYS A 9 -15.29 -29.61 8.57
C CYS A 9 -14.68 -28.22 8.78
N LEU A 10 -15.02 -27.56 9.89
CA LEU A 10 -14.48 -26.22 10.20
C LEU A 10 -12.95 -26.24 10.34
N TRP A 11 -12.39 -27.24 11.03
CA TRP A 11 -10.94 -27.38 11.16
C TRP A 11 -10.26 -27.67 9.82
N THR A 12 -10.89 -28.48 8.96
CA THR A 12 -10.38 -28.75 7.61
C THR A 12 -10.37 -27.48 6.76
N GLN A 13 -11.46 -26.72 6.77
CA GLN A 13 -11.55 -25.44 6.06
C GLN A 13 -10.50 -24.43 6.58
N ALA A 14 -10.37 -24.30 7.90
CA ALA A 14 -9.36 -23.45 8.52
C ALA A 14 -7.94 -23.84 8.11
N GLY A 15 -7.65 -25.14 8.05
CA GLY A 15 -6.36 -25.67 7.58
C GLY A 15 -6.08 -25.33 6.11
N LEU A 16 -7.08 -25.52 5.22
CA LEU A 16 -6.95 -25.16 3.80
C LEU A 16 -6.72 -23.66 3.61
N LEU A 17 -7.45 -22.81 4.34
CA LEU A 17 -7.25 -21.37 4.30
C LEU A 17 -5.85 -20.97 4.76
N ALA A 18 -5.35 -21.57 5.85
CA ALA A 18 -4.01 -21.28 6.33
C ALA A 18 -2.91 -21.67 5.32
N ILE A 19 -3.08 -22.77 4.59
CA ILE A 19 -2.16 -23.17 3.50
C ILE A 19 -2.25 -22.19 2.34
N ALA A 20 -3.46 -21.89 1.86
CA ALA A 20 -3.67 -20.96 0.77
C ALA A 20 -3.08 -19.58 1.08
N SER A 21 -3.24 -19.06 2.30
CA SER A 21 -2.65 -17.79 2.73
C SER A 21 -1.12 -17.78 2.63
N ARG A 22 -0.43 -18.91 2.88
CA ARG A 22 1.02 -18.99 2.71
C ARG A 22 1.47 -18.88 1.26
N ASP A 23 0.72 -19.47 0.34
CA ASP A 23 1.03 -19.36 -1.08
C ASP A 23 0.81 -17.93 -1.59
N HIS A 24 -0.23 -17.24 -1.11
CA HIS A 24 -0.43 -15.81 -1.38
C HIS A 24 0.73 -14.98 -0.85
N GLN A 25 1.16 -15.21 0.39
CA GLN A 25 2.31 -14.51 0.97
C GLN A 25 3.61 -14.73 0.19
N ARG A 26 3.83 -15.93 -0.37
CA ARG A 26 4.98 -16.19 -1.26
C ARG A 26 4.87 -15.43 -2.58
N ALA A 27 3.67 -15.33 -3.14
CA ALA A 27 3.43 -14.55 -4.34
C ALA A 27 3.75 -13.06 -4.11
N GLU A 28 3.46 -12.52 -2.92
CA GLU A 28 3.86 -11.15 -2.55
C GLU A 28 5.38 -10.96 -2.58
N TYR A 29 6.17 -11.89 -2.01
CA TYR A 29 7.63 -11.77 -2.06
C TYR A 29 8.19 -11.91 -3.49
N CYS A 30 7.55 -12.72 -4.34
CA CYS A 30 7.89 -12.78 -5.75
C CYS A 30 7.57 -11.45 -6.46
N ALA A 31 6.43 -10.82 -6.13
CA ALA A 31 6.07 -9.50 -6.65
C ALA A 31 7.07 -8.44 -6.17
N ASP A 32 7.51 -8.50 -4.92
CA ASP A 32 8.53 -7.60 -4.36
C ASP A 32 9.88 -7.75 -5.07
N ALA A 33 10.28 -8.98 -5.40
CA ALA A 33 11.50 -9.23 -6.18
C ALA A 33 11.39 -8.67 -7.60
N LEU A 34 10.21 -8.75 -8.23
CA LEU A 34 9.96 -8.13 -9.53
C LEU A 34 9.95 -6.59 -9.43
N ALA A 35 9.34 -6.04 -8.39
CA ALA A 35 9.33 -4.61 -8.12
C ALA A 35 10.75 -4.08 -7.91
N ALA A 36 11.57 -4.77 -7.11
CA ALA A 36 12.96 -4.40 -6.87
C ALA A 36 13.78 -4.39 -8.15
N ARG A 37 13.52 -5.31 -9.08
CA ARG A 37 14.18 -5.33 -10.39
C ARG A 37 13.78 -4.16 -11.28
N LEU A 38 12.50 -3.78 -11.27
CA LEU A 38 11.97 -2.74 -12.16
C LEU A 38 12.18 -1.34 -11.60
N ALA A 39 11.75 -1.12 -10.35
CA ALA A 39 11.75 0.17 -9.67
C ALA A 39 12.96 0.37 -8.73
N GLY A 40 13.86 -0.62 -8.66
CA GLY A 40 15.00 -0.60 -7.76
C GLY A 40 14.61 -0.91 -6.32
N THR A 41 15.62 -1.16 -5.48
CA THR A 41 15.45 -1.38 -4.05
C THR A 41 14.80 -0.16 -3.40
N ALA A 42 15.28 1.05 -3.70
CA ALA A 42 14.78 2.29 -3.10
C ALA A 42 13.30 2.55 -3.43
N GLY A 43 12.89 2.39 -4.70
CA GLY A 43 11.50 2.60 -5.11
C GLY A 43 10.54 1.58 -4.48
N THR A 44 10.98 0.33 -4.38
CA THR A 44 10.18 -0.74 -3.76
C THR A 44 10.00 -0.51 -2.27
N VAL A 45 11.07 -0.11 -1.57
CA VAL A 45 11.01 0.22 -0.13
C VAL A 45 10.13 1.44 0.11
N ALA A 46 10.22 2.48 -0.73
CA ALA A 46 9.36 3.65 -0.63
C ALA A 46 7.87 3.30 -0.82
N LEU A 47 7.54 2.37 -1.72
CA LEU A 47 6.17 1.85 -1.84
C LEU A 47 5.71 1.15 -0.55
N MET A 48 6.56 0.33 0.07
CA MET A 48 6.21 -0.33 1.33
C MET A 48 6.01 0.67 2.47
N ASP A 49 6.79 1.75 2.50
CA ASP A 49 6.59 2.86 3.43
C ASP A 49 5.25 3.55 3.23
N ASP A 50 4.85 3.76 1.97
CA ASP A 50 3.54 4.31 1.65
C ASP A 50 2.40 3.38 2.09
N LEU A 51 2.57 2.06 1.96
CA LEU A 51 1.58 1.09 2.43
C LEU A 51 1.46 1.09 3.97
N VAL A 52 2.60 1.13 4.67
CA VAL A 52 2.63 1.26 6.13
C VAL A 52 2.00 2.58 6.58
N ALA A 53 2.22 3.67 5.83
CA ALA A 53 1.67 4.99 6.10
C ALA A 53 0.27 5.22 5.50
N SER A 54 -0.34 4.21 4.89
CA SER A 54 -1.53 4.37 4.04
C SER A 54 -2.70 5.08 4.73
N PHE A 55 -2.93 4.81 6.01
CA PHE A 55 -3.94 5.50 6.81
C PHE A 55 -3.66 7.02 6.92
N HIS A 56 -2.42 7.40 7.22
CA HIS A 56 -2.01 8.80 7.32
C HIS A 56 -2.03 9.51 5.96
N LEU A 57 -1.55 8.84 4.91
CA LEU A 57 -1.55 9.37 3.55
C LEU A 57 -2.96 9.59 3.03
N SER A 58 -3.88 8.65 3.30
CA SER A 58 -5.29 8.79 2.93
C SER A 58 -5.92 9.99 3.65
N GLY A 59 -5.68 10.15 4.95
CA GLY A 59 -6.14 11.31 5.71
C GLY A 59 -5.58 12.64 5.21
N ALA A 60 -4.33 12.68 4.72
CA ALA A 60 -3.73 13.86 4.13
C ALA A 60 -4.40 14.25 2.80
N VAL A 61 -4.68 13.26 1.94
CA VAL A 61 -5.41 13.44 0.68
C VAL A 61 -6.84 13.92 0.94
N GLU A 62 -7.53 13.31 1.90
CA GLU A 62 -8.88 13.67 2.35
C GLU A 62 -8.95 15.11 2.89
N ALA A 63 -7.94 15.52 3.66
CA ALA A 63 -7.82 16.89 4.14
C ALA A 63 -7.64 17.90 2.99
N ALA A 64 -6.85 17.55 1.96
CA ALA A 64 -6.69 18.37 0.76
C ALA A 64 -8.01 18.52 -0.02
N GLU A 65 -8.77 17.42 -0.17
CA GLU A 65 -10.12 17.44 -0.78
C GLU A 65 -11.07 18.39 -0.04
N ARG A 66 -11.17 18.25 1.29
CA ARG A 66 -12.03 19.12 2.11
C ARG A 66 -11.66 20.59 1.99
N ARG A 67 -10.36 20.91 2.05
CA ARG A 67 -9.87 22.30 1.93
C ARG A 67 -10.25 22.90 0.59
N THR A 68 -10.08 22.15 -0.49
CA THR A 68 -10.43 22.59 -1.84
C THR A 68 -11.93 22.82 -1.98
N ARG A 69 -12.78 21.93 -1.43
CA ARG A 69 -14.22 22.14 -1.44
C ARG A 69 -14.66 23.36 -0.63
N ALA A 70 -14.06 23.59 0.53
CA ALA A 70 -14.32 24.79 1.34
C ALA A 70 -13.95 26.08 0.57
N ALA A 71 -12.97 26.02 -0.34
CA ALA A 71 -12.61 27.10 -1.25
C ALA A 71 -13.48 27.17 -2.53
N GLY A 72 -14.55 26.39 -2.63
CA GLY A 72 -15.48 26.39 -3.76
C GLY A 72 -14.99 25.67 -5.02
N ARG A 73 -13.85 24.95 -4.95
CA ARG A 73 -13.32 24.14 -6.06
C ARG A 73 -13.82 22.69 -5.94
N ALA A 74 -14.00 22.02 -7.08
CA ALA A 74 -14.53 20.65 -7.10
C ALA A 74 -13.50 19.58 -6.68
N HIS A 75 -12.23 19.76 -7.02
CA HIS A 75 -11.15 18.80 -6.78
C HIS A 75 -9.78 19.51 -6.79
N PRO A 76 -8.85 19.19 -5.85
CA PRO A 76 -7.51 19.78 -5.73
C PRO A 76 -6.57 19.41 -6.89
N GLY A 77 -6.79 18.26 -7.54
CA GLY A 77 -5.89 17.72 -8.55
C GLY A 77 -4.71 16.93 -7.97
N VAL A 78 -4.05 16.15 -8.84
CA VAL A 78 -2.97 15.23 -8.45
C VAL A 78 -1.75 15.95 -7.84
N VAL A 79 -1.45 17.18 -8.28
CA VAL A 79 -0.31 17.96 -7.77
C VAL A 79 -0.50 18.32 -6.29
N GLU A 80 -1.68 18.81 -5.92
CA GLU A 80 -1.99 19.14 -4.53
C GLU A 80 -2.08 17.89 -3.64
N TRP A 81 -2.59 16.77 -4.17
CA TRP A 81 -2.54 15.48 -3.46
C TRP A 81 -1.11 15.00 -3.20
N ARG A 82 -0.22 15.08 -4.21
CA ARG A 82 1.20 14.73 -4.06
C ARG A 82 1.87 15.63 -3.03
N ALA A 83 1.62 16.93 -3.07
CA ALA A 83 2.15 17.87 -2.10
C ALA A 83 1.70 17.53 -0.67
N ALA A 84 0.42 17.21 -0.46
CA ALA A 84 -0.10 16.79 0.84
C ALA A 84 0.53 15.47 1.32
N ALA A 85 0.71 14.49 0.44
CA ALA A 85 1.37 13.23 0.75
C ALA A 85 2.85 13.44 1.11
N VAL A 86 3.58 14.29 0.38
CA VAL A 86 4.97 14.66 0.70
C VAL A 86 5.07 15.32 2.06
N GLU A 87 4.24 16.34 2.33
CA GLU A 87 4.20 17.00 3.64
C GLU A 87 3.90 15.99 4.76
N CYS A 88 2.91 15.12 4.57
CA CYS A 88 2.57 14.08 5.51
C CYS A 88 3.78 13.20 5.85
N ARG A 89 4.49 12.68 4.84
CA ARG A 89 5.68 11.83 5.04
C ARG A 89 6.75 12.50 5.88
N THR A 90 7.00 13.80 5.70
CA THR A 90 8.02 14.53 6.49
C THR A 90 7.73 14.59 7.99
N ARG A 91 6.49 14.30 8.40
CA ARG A 91 6.03 14.36 9.79
C ARG A 91 5.89 12.98 10.44
N LEU A 92 6.07 11.90 9.67
CA LEU A 92 5.91 10.53 10.14
C LEU A 92 7.26 9.95 10.60
N ASP A 93 7.22 9.18 11.68
CA ASP A 93 8.31 8.28 12.04
C ASP A 93 8.11 6.93 11.33
N LEU A 94 8.61 6.84 10.09
CA LEU A 94 8.46 5.63 9.27
C LEU A 94 9.14 4.41 9.91
N ALA A 95 10.24 4.61 10.65
CA ALA A 95 10.94 3.51 11.30
C ALA A 95 10.06 2.88 12.40
N GLU A 96 9.35 3.71 13.16
CA GLU A 96 8.39 3.25 14.16
C GLU A 96 7.15 2.62 13.51
N LEU A 97 6.57 3.24 12.48
CA LEU A 97 5.42 2.67 11.79
C LEU A 97 5.74 1.29 11.17
N ARG A 98 6.94 1.10 10.62
CA ARG A 98 7.39 -0.22 10.13
C ARG A 98 7.41 -1.27 11.25
N LYS A 99 7.88 -0.92 12.45
CA LYS A 99 7.89 -1.85 13.60
C LYS A 99 6.47 -2.20 14.02
N GLN A 100 5.59 -1.20 14.09
CA GLN A 100 4.19 -1.39 14.46
C GLN A 100 3.47 -2.28 13.45
N SER A 101 3.66 -2.06 12.15
CA SER A 101 3.10 -2.91 11.07
C SER A 101 3.43 -4.39 11.28
N VAL A 102 4.69 -4.72 11.59
CA VAL A 102 5.11 -6.12 11.82
C VAL A 102 4.37 -6.77 12.99
N VAL A 103 4.02 -6.01 14.03
CA VAL A 103 3.31 -6.54 15.20
C VAL A 103 1.80 -6.55 14.99
N ALA A 104 1.24 -5.48 14.44
CA ALA A 104 -0.19 -5.25 14.31
C ALA A 104 -0.83 -6.03 13.16
N GLU A 105 -0.10 -6.23 12.05
CA GLU A 105 -0.62 -6.90 10.85
C GLU A 105 -0.26 -8.40 10.79
N ALA A 106 0.62 -8.87 11.68
CA ALA A 106 1.02 -10.27 11.72
C ALA A 106 -0.15 -11.16 12.16
N SER A 107 -0.70 -11.91 11.20
CA SER A 107 -1.74 -12.90 11.46
C SER A 107 -1.64 -14.05 10.48
N MET A 108 -1.97 -15.26 10.94
CA MET A 108 -2.06 -16.46 10.12
C MET A 108 -3.19 -16.41 9.08
N TRP A 109 -4.09 -15.43 9.21
CA TRP A 109 -5.25 -15.23 8.34
C TRP A 109 -5.07 -14.06 7.37
N THR A 110 -3.95 -13.33 7.44
CA THR A 110 -3.66 -12.24 6.50
C THR A 110 -3.11 -12.83 5.19
N HIS A 111 -3.68 -12.41 4.06
CA HIS A 111 -3.27 -12.85 2.73
C HIS A 111 -1.93 -12.26 2.28
N HIS A 112 -1.53 -11.12 2.87
CA HIS A 112 -0.29 -10.42 2.58
C HIS A 112 0.60 -10.37 3.83
N PRO A 113 1.93 -10.51 3.69
CA PRO A 113 2.83 -10.24 4.80
C PRO A 113 2.76 -8.77 5.21
N PRO A 114 3.04 -8.43 6.48
CA PRO A 114 3.09 -7.03 6.92
C PRO A 114 4.02 -6.19 6.05
N SER A 115 3.59 -4.99 5.67
CA SER A 115 4.36 -4.14 4.76
C SER A 115 5.72 -3.75 5.36
N GLY A 116 5.79 -3.54 6.68
CA GLY A 116 7.05 -3.32 7.39
C GLY A 116 8.01 -4.52 7.36
N LEU A 117 7.50 -5.76 7.28
CA LEU A 117 8.31 -6.96 7.10
C LEU A 117 8.83 -7.05 5.67
N ARG A 118 7.97 -6.78 4.68
CA ARG A 118 8.34 -6.78 3.26
C ARG A 118 9.44 -5.77 2.96
N ALA A 119 9.35 -4.56 3.50
CA ALA A 119 10.40 -3.55 3.41
C ALA A 119 11.77 -4.09 3.89
N ARG A 120 11.80 -4.71 5.08
CA ARG A 120 13.03 -5.30 5.65
C ARG A 120 13.60 -6.42 4.79
N ILE A 121 12.74 -7.24 4.19
CA ILE A 121 13.18 -8.32 3.30
C ILE A 121 13.83 -7.74 2.05
N VAL A 122 13.19 -6.76 1.41
CA VAL A 122 13.74 -6.10 0.21
C VAL A 122 15.07 -5.41 0.53
N GLU A 123 15.19 -4.75 1.68
CA GLU A 123 16.44 -4.13 2.15
C GLU A 123 17.56 -5.14 2.44
N SER A 124 17.22 -6.40 2.74
CA SER A 124 18.20 -7.46 3.00
C SER A 124 18.78 -8.09 1.74
N TRP A 125 18.15 -7.87 0.58
CA TRP A 125 18.64 -8.36 -0.71
C TRP A 125 19.80 -7.49 -1.23
N PRO A 126 20.60 -7.99 -2.18
CA PRO A 126 21.55 -7.14 -2.89
C PRO A 126 20.83 -5.94 -3.51
N HIS A 127 21.40 -4.75 -3.29
CA HIS A 127 20.87 -3.50 -3.84
C HIS A 127 20.69 -3.58 -5.36
N GLN A 128 19.54 -3.14 -5.85
CA GLN A 128 19.20 -3.08 -7.26
C GLN A 128 18.90 -1.65 -7.69
N GLU A 129 19.56 -1.20 -8.75
CA GLU A 129 19.20 0.02 -9.45
C GLU A 129 17.93 -0.21 -10.29
N PRO A 130 17.06 0.80 -10.45
CA PRO A 130 15.86 0.68 -11.27
C PRO A 130 16.22 0.39 -12.72
N SER A 131 15.62 -0.65 -13.31
CA SER A 131 15.71 -0.89 -14.76
C SER A 131 14.74 -0.01 -15.56
N LEU A 132 13.73 0.57 -14.90
CA LEU A 132 12.74 1.46 -15.49
C LEU A 132 12.67 2.76 -14.68
N VAL A 133 12.92 3.89 -15.35
CA VAL A 133 12.78 5.22 -14.78
C VAL A 133 11.76 5.98 -15.62
N LEU A 134 10.70 6.47 -14.99
CA LEU A 134 9.70 7.29 -15.66
C LEU A 134 10.25 8.69 -15.88
N SER A 135 10.10 9.20 -17.10
CA SER A 135 10.31 10.62 -17.37
C SER A 135 9.19 11.47 -16.75
N ALA A 136 9.41 12.79 -16.69
CA ALA A 136 8.34 13.71 -16.31
C ALA A 136 7.16 13.63 -17.29
N GLU A 137 7.44 13.50 -18.58
CA GLU A 137 6.43 13.33 -19.64
C GLU A 137 5.63 12.03 -19.47
N ASP A 138 6.28 10.91 -19.15
CA ASP A 138 5.58 9.65 -18.87
C ASP A 138 4.65 9.78 -17.67
N SER A 139 5.12 10.47 -16.63
CA SER A 139 4.34 10.70 -15.41
C SER A 139 3.12 11.58 -15.68
N GLU A 140 3.29 12.66 -16.45
CA GLU A 140 2.19 13.54 -16.88
C GLU A 140 1.17 12.80 -17.75
N ARG A 141 1.64 11.94 -18.66
CA ARG A 141 0.77 11.10 -19.48
C ARG A 141 -0.06 10.13 -18.64
N ILE A 142 0.56 9.46 -17.68
CA ILE A 142 -0.15 8.58 -16.72
C ILE A 142 -1.20 9.39 -15.94
N ASP A 143 -0.86 10.58 -15.47
CA ASP A 143 -1.81 11.43 -14.74
C ASP A 143 -2.99 11.86 -15.61
N ALA A 144 -2.74 12.18 -16.88
CA ALA A 144 -3.79 12.52 -17.84
C ALA A 144 -4.72 11.32 -18.09
N GLU A 145 -4.18 10.11 -18.26
CA GLU A 145 -4.96 8.88 -18.41
C GLU A 145 -5.81 8.58 -17.16
N LEU A 146 -5.27 8.84 -15.97
CA LEU A 146 -5.90 8.53 -14.68
C LEU A 146 -6.79 9.65 -14.14
N HIS A 147 -6.82 10.84 -14.76
CA HIS A 147 -7.50 12.03 -14.24
C HIS A 147 -8.96 11.78 -13.82
N ARG A 148 -9.74 11.05 -14.64
CA ARG A 148 -11.15 10.73 -14.32
C ARG A 148 -11.30 9.90 -13.05
N TRP A 149 -10.33 9.02 -12.79
CA TRP A 149 -10.32 8.15 -11.61
C TRP A 149 -9.93 8.93 -10.36
N TYR A 150 -8.98 9.87 -10.47
CA TYR A 150 -8.64 10.80 -9.39
C TYR A 150 -9.85 11.65 -9.00
N ALA A 151 -10.55 12.23 -9.97
CA ALA A 151 -11.74 13.02 -9.69
C ALA A 151 -12.85 12.18 -9.03
N LYS A 152 -13.01 10.91 -9.40
CA LYS A 152 -13.95 10.00 -8.73
C LYS A 152 -13.50 9.70 -7.30
N ALA A 153 -12.25 9.27 -7.12
CA ALA A 153 -11.70 8.93 -5.80
C ALA A 153 -11.76 10.13 -4.83
N GLY A 154 -11.46 11.34 -5.30
CA GLY A 154 -11.56 12.56 -4.50
C GLY A 154 -12.99 12.86 -4.05
N ARG A 155 -13.99 12.59 -4.91
CA ARG A 155 -15.39 12.69 -4.49
C ARG A 155 -15.73 11.68 -3.40
N ASP A 156 -15.31 10.44 -3.55
CA ASP A 156 -15.60 9.36 -2.61
C ASP A 156 -14.93 9.64 -1.23
N LEU A 157 -13.66 10.08 -1.23
CA LEU A 157 -12.91 10.44 -0.02
C LEU A 157 -13.49 11.66 0.71
N ALA A 158 -14.01 12.65 -0.01
CA ALA A 158 -14.56 13.84 0.63
C ALA A 158 -15.88 13.59 1.40
N TRP A 159 -16.46 12.40 1.28
CA TRP A 159 -17.70 11.98 1.96
C TRP A 159 -17.52 10.78 2.89
N SER A 160 -16.31 10.21 3.00
CA SER A 160 -15.94 9.24 4.03
C SER A 160 -15.60 9.95 5.34
#